data_AF-A0A534BC75-F1
#
_entry.id   AF-A0A534BC75-F1
#
_cell.length_a   1.000
_cell.length_b   1.000
_cell.length_c   1.000
_cell.angle_alpha   90.00
_cell.angle_beta   90.00
_cell.angle_gamma   90.00
#
_symmetry.space_group_name_H-M   'P 1'
#
loop_
_entity.id
_entity.type
_entity.pdbx_description
1 polymer ?
#
loop_
_entity_poly.entity_id
_entity_poly.type
_entity_poly.pdbx_seq_one_letter_code
_entity_poly.pdbx_strand_id
1 'polypeptide(L)'
;MATGAEQEVRARGLGWPLWLALAAVWFATVQVRPMLDPDEGRYAEIPREIVASGDWITPRLDGLKYFEKPPLQYWATAAVYSVLGPSEWSSRLWAVGLAFACLPMVCGWTERLYGKGAGLAAMATLATSPFFAIVGHLNLLDSGFTFWLTGCVFAFTLAQCSVAGGGAGGPEQGYRGCRAHRRRARRLHAPRA
;
A
#
# COMPACT_ATOMS: atom_id res chain seq x y z
N MET A 1 -15.52 32.79 -17.08
CA MET A 1 -16.26 31.88 -16.18
C MET A 1 -16.16 30.48 -16.78
N ALA A 2 -15.27 29.63 -16.27
CA ALA A 2 -15.17 28.24 -16.73
C ALA A 2 -16.44 27.48 -16.30
N THR A 3 -17.04 26.73 -17.21
CA THR A 3 -18.24 25.93 -16.91
C THR A 3 -17.89 24.81 -15.92
N GLY A 4 -18.84 24.39 -15.09
CA GLY A 4 -18.58 23.41 -14.01
C GLY A 4 -17.93 22.10 -14.48
N ALA A 5 -18.15 21.71 -15.74
CA ALA A 5 -17.51 20.56 -16.37
C ALA A 5 -16.00 20.76 -16.61
N GLU A 6 -15.55 21.97 -16.98
CA GLU A 6 -14.12 22.28 -17.12
C GLU A 6 -13.42 22.30 -15.76
N GLN A 7 -14.10 22.74 -14.69
CA GLN A 7 -13.56 22.65 -13.33
C GLN A 7 -13.46 21.20 -12.83
N GLU A 8 -14.41 20.34 -13.18
CA GLU A 8 -14.41 18.92 -12.80
C GLU A 8 -13.36 18.10 -13.56
N VAL A 9 -13.15 18.39 -14.85
CA VAL A 9 -12.06 17.82 -15.67
C VAL A 9 -10.69 18.30 -15.18
N ARG A 10 -10.56 19.58 -14.83
CA ARG A 10 -9.31 20.14 -14.29
C ARG A 10 -8.99 19.60 -12.89
N ALA A 11 -9.99 19.34 -12.06
CA ALA A 11 -9.82 18.68 -10.76
C ALA A 11 -9.42 17.20 -10.90
N ARG A 12 -9.94 16.48 -11.90
CA ARG A 12 -9.51 15.12 -12.23
C ARG A 12 -8.09 15.07 -12.84
N GLY A 13 -7.73 16.07 -13.64
CA GLY A 13 -6.40 16.22 -14.24
C GLY A 13 -5.31 16.68 -13.26
N LEU A 14 -5.67 17.38 -12.17
CA LEU A 14 -4.73 17.85 -11.15
C LEU A 14 -4.29 16.76 -10.17
N GLY A 15 -5.06 15.68 -10.04
CA GLY A 15 -4.72 14.56 -9.15
C GLY A 15 -3.48 13.78 -9.60
N TRP A 16 -3.33 13.56 -10.90
CA TRP A 16 -2.20 12.83 -11.47
C TRP A 16 -0.83 13.52 -11.28
N PRO A 17 -0.65 14.81 -11.60
CA PRO A 17 0.64 15.48 -11.36
C PRO A 17 0.99 15.53 -9.87
N LEU A 18 0.01 15.70 -8.97
CA LEU A 18 0.26 15.64 -7.53
C LEU A 18 0.70 14.23 -7.09
N TRP A 19 0.06 13.20 -7.62
CA TRP A 19 0.43 11.81 -7.36
C TRP A 19 1.84 11.48 -7.87
N LEU A 20 2.17 11.94 -9.08
CA LEU A 20 3.52 11.80 -9.64
C LEU A 20 4.56 12.59 -8.83
N ALA A 21 4.24 13.79 -8.37
CA ALA A 21 5.12 14.57 -7.51
C ALA A 21 5.36 13.87 -6.17
N LEU A 22 4.30 13.31 -5.57
CA LEU A 22 4.41 12.51 -4.34
C LEU A 22 5.26 11.26 -4.57
N ALA A 23 5.05 10.54 -5.68
CA ALA A 23 5.89 9.41 -6.06
C ALA A 23 7.35 9.83 -6.21
N ALA A 24 7.62 10.91 -6.95
CA ALA A 24 8.98 11.41 -7.14
C ALA A 24 9.66 11.72 -5.80
N VAL A 25 8.99 12.41 -4.87
CA VAL A 25 9.53 12.71 -3.54
C VAL A 25 9.73 11.44 -2.72
N TRP A 26 8.77 10.50 -2.76
CA TRP A 26 8.85 9.22 -2.05
C TRP A 26 10.08 8.41 -2.50
N PHE A 27 10.21 8.16 -3.81
CA PHE A 27 11.29 7.33 -4.34
C PHE A 27 12.65 8.05 -4.40
N ALA A 28 12.70 9.38 -4.38
CA ALA A 28 13.97 10.13 -4.40
C ALA A 28 14.87 9.86 -3.18
N THR A 29 14.30 9.44 -2.06
CA THR A 29 15.06 9.26 -0.81
C THR A 29 15.64 7.85 -0.62
N VAL A 30 15.32 6.91 -1.51
CA VAL A 30 15.66 5.47 -1.39
C VAL A 30 17.17 5.21 -1.32
N GLN A 31 17.99 6.05 -1.95
CA GLN A 31 19.46 5.88 -2.03
C GLN A 31 20.23 6.89 -1.16
N VAL A 32 19.55 7.68 -0.32
CA VAL A 32 20.21 8.76 0.43
C VAL A 32 21.09 8.23 1.58
N ARG A 33 20.95 6.97 1.94
CA ARG A 33 21.63 6.35 3.09
C ARG A 33 22.18 4.97 2.75
N PRO A 34 23.27 4.54 3.43
CA PRO A 34 23.76 3.17 3.36
C PRO A 34 22.76 2.18 3.98
N MET A 35 22.96 0.89 3.71
CA MET A 35 22.19 -0.18 4.34
C MET A 35 22.36 -0.20 5.86
N LEU A 36 21.26 -0.39 6.58
CA LEU A 36 21.29 -0.66 8.01
C LEU A 36 21.44 -2.15 8.28
N ASP A 37 22.59 -2.50 8.83
CA ASP A 37 22.83 -3.82 9.36
C ASP A 37 22.13 -4.03 10.71
N PRO A 38 21.69 -5.26 11.01
CA PRO A 38 21.88 -6.46 10.19
C PRO A 38 20.73 -6.75 9.22
N ASP A 39 19.59 -6.07 9.34
CA ASP A 39 18.37 -6.50 8.65
C ASP A 39 18.41 -6.22 7.15
N GLU A 40 18.75 -5.00 6.72
CA GLU A 40 18.74 -4.69 5.28
C GLU A 40 19.78 -5.49 4.50
N GLY A 41 20.94 -5.74 5.09
CA GLY A 41 22.00 -6.58 4.52
C GLY A 41 21.50 -8.01 4.28
N ARG A 42 20.89 -8.64 5.30
CA ARG A 42 20.32 -10.00 5.17
C ARG A 42 19.26 -10.08 4.06
N TYR A 43 18.31 -9.14 4.04
CA TYR A 43 17.25 -9.11 3.03
C TYR A 43 17.74 -8.67 1.64
N ALA A 44 18.95 -8.13 1.53
CA ALA A 44 19.61 -7.84 0.26
C ALA A 44 20.47 -9.01 -0.24
N GLU A 45 21.09 -9.77 0.66
CA GLU A 45 22.01 -10.85 0.32
C GLU A 45 21.29 -12.13 -0.10
N ILE A 46 20.23 -12.54 0.62
CA ILE A 46 19.46 -13.75 0.26
C ILE A 46 18.96 -13.69 -1.19
N PRO A 47 18.33 -12.60 -1.68
CA PRO A 47 17.95 -12.48 -3.08
C PRO A 47 19.13 -12.48 -4.06
N ARG A 48 20.29 -11.93 -3.65
CA ARG A 48 21.51 -11.94 -4.46
C ARG A 48 22.00 -13.38 -4.67
N GLU A 49 21.99 -14.20 -3.62
CA GLU A 49 22.30 -15.63 -3.70
C GLU A 49 21.29 -16.42 -4.53
N ILE A 50 19.99 -16.11 -4.44
CA ILE A 50 18.95 -16.74 -5.28
C ILE A 50 19.26 -16.50 -6.76
N VAL A 51 19.56 -15.25 -7.15
CA VAL A 51 19.89 -14.91 -8.55
C VAL A 51 21.21 -15.55 -8.98
N ALA A 52 22.23 -15.56 -8.12
CA ALA A 52 23.54 -16.11 -8.46
C ALA A 52 23.55 -17.65 -8.56
N SER A 53 22.78 -18.33 -7.71
CA SER A 53 22.69 -19.81 -7.69
C SER A 53 21.64 -20.37 -8.63
N GLY A 54 20.61 -19.59 -8.95
CA GLY A 54 19.42 -20.06 -9.67
C GLY A 54 18.48 -20.93 -8.82
N ASP A 55 18.77 -21.15 -7.53
CA ASP A 55 17.88 -21.88 -6.62
C ASP A 55 16.86 -20.92 -5.99
N TRP A 56 15.68 -20.85 -6.58
CA TRP A 56 14.56 -20.04 -6.07
C TRP A 56 13.78 -20.73 -4.95
N ILE A 57 14.07 -22.00 -4.64
CA ILE A 57 13.30 -22.77 -3.66
C ILE A 57 13.96 -22.68 -2.28
N THR A 58 15.29 -22.83 -2.23
CA THR A 58 16.04 -22.91 -0.98
C THR A 58 16.75 -21.59 -0.68
N PRO A 59 16.16 -20.65 0.08
CA PRO A 59 16.85 -19.44 0.50
C PRO A 59 18.10 -19.78 1.31
N ARG A 60 19.18 -19.07 1.00
CA ARG A 60 20.47 -19.16 1.67
C ARG A 60 20.98 -17.78 2.06
N LEU A 61 21.67 -17.74 3.19
CA LEU A 61 22.39 -16.57 3.68
C LEU A 61 23.82 -17.03 4.00
N ASP A 62 24.78 -16.43 3.32
CA ASP A 62 26.19 -16.83 3.32
C ASP A 62 26.37 -18.33 3.03
N GLY A 63 25.56 -18.86 2.09
CA GLY A 63 25.55 -20.27 1.69
C GLY A 63 24.82 -21.22 2.64
N LEU A 64 24.43 -20.78 3.84
CA LEU A 64 23.68 -21.57 4.82
C LEU A 64 22.17 -21.47 4.58
N LYS A 65 21.44 -22.57 4.73
CA LYS A 65 19.97 -22.57 4.55
C LYS A 65 19.30 -21.66 5.58
N TYR A 66 18.43 -20.77 5.11
CA TYR A 66 17.76 -19.78 5.94
C TYR A 66 16.23 -19.92 5.85
N PHE A 67 15.60 -20.61 6.82
CA PHE A 67 14.16 -20.94 6.81
C PHE A 67 13.35 -20.23 7.91
N GLU A 68 13.76 -19.02 8.28
CA GLU A 68 13.10 -18.25 9.35
C GLU A 68 11.85 -17.49 8.85
N LYS A 69 11.81 -17.13 7.56
CA LYS A 69 10.80 -16.24 6.98
C LYS A 69 10.26 -16.78 5.66
N PRO A 70 8.98 -16.50 5.31
CA PRO A 70 8.41 -16.93 4.04
C PRO A 70 9.12 -16.25 2.86
N PRO A 71 9.24 -16.92 1.70
CA PRO A 71 10.16 -16.51 0.65
C PRO A 71 9.66 -15.38 -0.27
N LEU A 72 8.42 -14.91 -0.09
CA LEU A 72 7.78 -13.95 -1.00
C LEU A 72 8.62 -12.69 -1.23
N GLN A 73 9.16 -12.11 -0.16
CA GLN A 73 10.03 -10.93 -0.28
C GLN A 73 11.32 -11.26 -1.01
N TYR A 74 11.92 -12.42 -0.73
CA TYR A 74 13.15 -12.83 -1.39
C TYR A 74 12.94 -13.01 -2.90
N TRP A 75 11.83 -13.63 -3.30
CA TRP A 75 11.47 -13.79 -4.71
C TRP A 75 11.21 -12.45 -5.39
N ALA A 76 10.48 -11.55 -4.73
CA ALA A 76 10.21 -10.24 -5.30
C ALA A 76 11.49 -9.42 -5.50
N THR A 77 12.37 -9.37 -4.49
CA THR A 77 13.65 -8.66 -4.60
C THR A 77 14.58 -9.35 -5.61
N ALA A 78 14.61 -10.69 -5.68
CA ALA A 78 15.41 -11.43 -6.66
C ALA A 78 14.92 -11.17 -8.10
N ALA A 79 13.61 -11.04 -8.30
CA ALA A 79 13.04 -10.65 -9.59
C ALA A 79 13.48 -9.24 -10.00
N VAL A 80 13.52 -8.29 -9.05
CA VAL A 80 14.05 -6.94 -9.29
C VAL A 80 15.54 -7.00 -9.66
N TYR A 81 16.34 -7.75 -8.90
CA TYR A 81 17.77 -7.93 -9.18
C TYR A 81 18.06 -8.57 -10.53
N SER A 82 17.20 -9.48 -10.98
CA SER A 82 17.34 -10.14 -12.28
C SER A 82 17.23 -9.16 -13.46
N VAL A 83 16.56 -8.01 -13.26
CA VAL A 83 16.35 -6.98 -14.30
C VAL A 83 17.27 -5.77 -14.11
N LEU A 84 17.43 -5.30 -12.88
CA LEU A 84 18.11 -4.05 -12.55
C LEU A 84 19.53 -4.25 -11.99
N GLY A 85 19.90 -5.50 -11.69
CA GLY A 85 21.10 -5.84 -10.96
C GLY A 85 20.99 -5.58 -9.45
N PRO A 86 21.88 -6.18 -8.64
CA PRO A 86 21.92 -5.95 -7.20
C PRO A 86 22.49 -4.57 -6.88
N SER A 87 21.74 -3.77 -6.11
CA SER A 87 22.13 -2.44 -5.63
C SER A 87 21.33 -2.08 -4.39
N GLU A 88 21.75 -1.03 -3.67
CA GLU A 88 21.01 -0.59 -2.47
C GLU A 88 19.58 -0.13 -2.75
N TRP A 89 19.37 0.54 -3.89
CA TRP A 89 18.04 1.05 -4.22
C TRP A 89 17.13 -0.07 -4.76
N SER A 90 17.69 -1.02 -5.51
CA SER A 90 16.92 -2.14 -6.05
C SER A 90 16.50 -3.12 -4.95
N SER A 91 17.29 -3.26 -3.89
CA SER A 91 16.97 -4.11 -2.74
C SER A 91 15.75 -3.61 -1.97
N ARG A 92 15.60 -2.29 -1.89
CA ARG A 92 14.50 -1.61 -1.20
C ARG A 92 13.23 -1.49 -2.05
N LEU A 93 13.32 -1.71 -3.37
CA LEU A 93 12.24 -1.37 -4.32
C LEU A 93 10.92 -2.08 -3.99
N TRP A 94 10.98 -3.33 -3.53
CA TRP A 94 9.81 -4.07 -3.07
C TRP A 94 9.15 -3.40 -1.85
N ALA A 95 9.93 -3.13 -0.80
CA ALA A 95 9.43 -2.56 0.44
C ALA A 95 8.86 -1.15 0.22
N VAL A 96 9.64 -0.28 -0.43
CA VAL A 96 9.24 1.12 -0.67
C VAL A 96 8.08 1.22 -1.67
N GLY A 97 8.01 0.32 -2.64
CA GLY A 97 6.90 0.23 -3.59
C GLY A 97 5.59 -0.19 -2.93
N LEU A 98 5.62 -1.20 -2.06
CA LEU A 98 4.41 -1.64 -1.34
C LEU A 98 3.94 -0.63 -0.29
N ALA A 99 4.88 0.03 0.41
CA ALA A 99 4.53 1.13 1.30
C ALA A 99 3.89 2.29 0.52
N PHE A 100 4.40 2.64 -0.66
CA PHE A 100 3.77 3.64 -1.52
C PHE A 100 2.36 3.21 -1.98
N ALA A 101 2.20 1.94 -2.36
CA ALA A 101 0.92 1.38 -2.81
C ALA A 101 -0.16 1.33 -1.71
N CYS A 102 0.22 1.37 -0.42
CA CYS A 102 -0.72 1.52 0.69
C CYS A 102 -1.45 2.87 0.69
N LEU A 103 -0.83 3.95 0.22
CA LEU A 103 -1.41 5.30 0.26
C LEU A 103 -2.76 5.39 -0.50
N PRO A 104 -2.86 5.01 -1.78
CA PRO A 104 -4.13 5.07 -2.51
C PRO A 104 -5.12 4.03 -2.00
N MET A 105 -4.65 2.90 -1.45
CA MET A 105 -5.52 1.88 -0.87
C MET A 105 -6.23 2.40 0.39
N VAL A 106 -5.50 3.06 1.30
CA VAL A 106 -6.09 3.70 2.48
C VAL A 106 -6.99 4.86 2.10
N CYS A 107 -6.62 5.64 1.07
CA CYS A 107 -7.48 6.68 0.51
C CYS A 107 -8.82 6.11 0.05
N GLY A 108 -8.80 5.10 -0.82
CA GLY A 108 -9.99 4.47 -1.36
C GLY A 108 -10.84 3.78 -0.29
N TRP A 109 -10.20 3.14 0.68
CA TRP A 109 -10.88 2.49 1.79
C TRP A 109 -11.64 3.50 2.66
N THR A 110 -10.97 4.57 3.09
CA THR A 110 -11.57 5.58 3.97
C THR A 110 -12.55 6.49 3.22
N GLU A 111 -12.29 6.81 1.95
CA GLU A 111 -13.25 7.50 1.07
C GLU A 111 -14.57 6.74 1.00
N ARG A 112 -14.52 5.42 0.87
CA ARG A 112 -15.71 4.60 0.76
C ARG A 112 -16.54 4.58 2.05
N LEU A 113 -15.89 4.64 3.20
CA LEU A 113 -16.56 4.60 4.52
C LEU A 113 -17.04 5.98 5.01
N TYR A 114 -16.30 7.04 4.67
CA TYR A 114 -16.46 8.38 5.28
C TYR A 114 -16.62 9.51 4.25
N GLY A 115 -16.40 9.25 2.96
CA GLY A 115 -16.45 10.22 1.88
C GLY A 115 -15.08 10.78 1.47
N LYS A 116 -15.04 11.45 0.31
CA LYS A 116 -13.81 11.94 -0.37
C LYS A 116 -12.83 12.68 0.54
N GLY A 117 -13.31 13.61 1.36
CA GLY A 117 -12.45 14.40 2.25
C GLY A 117 -11.71 13.56 3.28
N ALA A 118 -12.36 12.51 3.81
CA ALA A 118 -11.72 11.58 4.75
C ALA A 118 -10.69 10.69 4.06
N GLY A 119 -10.95 10.30 2.80
CA GLY A 119 -9.98 9.61 1.93
C GLY A 119 -8.65 10.33 1.84
N LEU A 120 -8.73 11.57 1.36
CA LEU A 120 -7.56 12.43 1.18
C LEU A 120 -6.86 12.74 2.51
N ALA A 121 -7.62 12.99 3.58
CA ALA A 121 -7.06 13.23 4.90
C ALA A 121 -6.29 12.02 5.42
N ALA A 122 -6.85 10.81 5.32
CA ALA A 122 -6.20 9.59 5.78
C ALA A 122 -4.91 9.29 4.99
N MET A 123 -4.95 9.46 3.66
CA MET A 123 -3.77 9.33 2.81
C MET A 123 -2.68 10.34 3.18
N ALA A 124 -3.05 11.62 3.35
CA ALA A 124 -2.10 12.67 3.72
C ALA A 124 -1.48 12.38 5.09
N THR A 125 -2.29 12.04 6.10
CA THR A 125 -1.80 11.68 7.43
C THR A 125 -0.82 10.51 7.38
N LEU A 126 -1.14 9.45 6.63
CA LEU A 126 -0.26 8.29 6.50
C LEU A 126 1.04 8.64 5.76
N ALA A 127 0.96 9.39 4.65
CA ALA A 127 2.12 9.82 3.86
C ALA A 127 3.07 10.71 4.67
N THR A 128 2.54 11.55 5.56
CA THR A 128 3.33 12.42 6.45
C THR A 128 3.77 11.75 7.75
N SER A 129 3.33 10.51 8.02
CA SER A 129 3.71 9.79 9.25
C SER A 129 5.19 9.39 9.16
N PRO A 130 6.06 9.91 10.05
CA PRO A 130 7.49 9.64 9.98
C PRO A 130 7.79 8.16 10.17
N PHE A 131 7.05 7.47 11.05
CA PHE A 131 7.24 6.05 11.28
C PHE A 131 6.92 5.22 10.02
N PHE A 132 5.80 5.53 9.35
CA PHE A 132 5.41 4.84 8.12
C PHE A 132 6.40 5.11 6.98
N ALA A 133 6.83 6.37 6.82
CA ALA A 133 7.82 6.73 5.83
C ALA A 133 9.15 6.03 6.09
N ILE A 134 9.67 6.09 7.33
CA ILE A 134 10.96 5.48 7.67
C ILE A 134 10.91 3.97 7.45
N VAL A 135 9.98 3.25 8.09
CA VAL A 135 9.89 1.79 7.98
C VAL A 135 9.61 1.36 6.54
N GLY A 136 8.79 2.12 5.81
CA GLY A 136 8.50 1.88 4.39
C GLY A 136 9.74 1.91 3.49
N HIS A 137 10.77 2.67 3.86
CA HIS A 137 12.02 2.79 3.11
C HIS A 137 13.13 1.84 3.57
N LEU A 138 12.91 1.09 4.66
CA LEU A 138 13.81 0.02 5.08
C LEU A 138 13.51 -1.25 4.27
N ASN A 139 14.54 -1.98 3.86
CA ASN A 139 14.38 -3.32 3.32
C ASN A 139 14.01 -4.33 4.43
N LEU A 140 12.77 -4.25 4.91
CA LEU A 140 12.15 -5.11 5.92
C LEU A 140 10.91 -5.82 5.37
N LEU A 141 10.40 -6.80 6.11
CA LEU A 141 9.19 -7.56 5.76
C LEU A 141 7.89 -6.78 6.03
N ASP A 142 7.96 -5.75 6.85
CA ASP A 142 6.83 -5.01 7.39
C ASP A 142 5.98 -4.34 6.31
N SER A 143 6.61 -3.78 5.27
CA SER A 143 5.90 -3.14 4.15
C SER A 143 5.04 -4.13 3.38
N GLY A 144 5.58 -5.32 3.11
CA GLY A 144 4.86 -6.42 2.47
C GLY A 144 3.66 -6.86 3.30
N PHE A 145 3.90 -7.17 4.57
CA PHE A 145 2.85 -7.55 5.51
C PHE A 145 1.75 -6.48 5.62
N THR A 146 2.15 -5.22 5.79
CA THR A 146 1.22 -4.08 5.95
C THR A 146 0.33 -3.91 4.72
N PHE A 147 0.90 -4.01 3.51
CA PHE A 147 0.14 -3.89 2.28
C PHE A 147 -0.90 -5.00 2.16
N TRP A 148 -0.50 -6.27 2.28
CA TRP A 148 -1.43 -7.39 2.15
C TRP A 148 -2.48 -7.41 3.26
N LEU A 149 -2.09 -7.11 4.51
CA LEU A 149 -3.04 -7.01 5.62
C LEU A 149 -4.07 -5.89 5.40
N THR A 150 -3.62 -4.71 4.97
CA THR A 150 -4.53 -3.60 4.65
C THR A 150 -5.47 -3.96 3.51
N GLY A 151 -4.97 -4.65 2.48
CA GLY A 151 -5.79 -5.18 1.38
C GLY A 151 -6.84 -6.18 1.85
N CYS A 152 -6.48 -7.11 2.74
CA CYS A 152 -7.41 -8.08 3.34
C CYS A 152 -8.53 -7.38 4.13
N VAL A 153 -8.18 -6.42 4.99
CA VAL A 153 -9.17 -5.67 5.77
C VAL A 153 -10.06 -4.85 4.83
N PHE A 154 -9.48 -4.17 3.84
CA PHE A 154 -10.25 -3.42 2.86
C PHE A 154 -11.24 -4.33 2.10
N ALA A 155 -10.78 -5.46 1.55
CA ALA A 155 -11.62 -6.42 0.86
C ALA A 155 -12.73 -6.98 1.77
N PHE A 156 -12.42 -7.29 3.02
CA PHE A 156 -13.42 -7.70 4.00
C PHE A 156 -14.48 -6.62 4.21
N THR A 157 -14.09 -5.35 4.39
CA THR A 157 -15.07 -4.25 4.51
C THR A 157 -15.94 -4.09 3.26
N LEU A 158 -15.39 -4.31 2.06
CA LEU A 158 -16.16 -4.29 0.82
C LEU A 158 -17.22 -5.41 0.79
N ALA A 159 -16.84 -6.63 1.21
CA ALA A 159 -17.76 -7.76 1.30
C ALA A 159 -18.89 -7.52 2.32
N GLN A 160 -18.60 -6.90 3.46
CA GLN A 160 -19.64 -6.56 4.43
C GLN A 160 -20.61 -5.48 3.92
N CYS A 161 -20.12 -4.51 3.14
CA CYS A 161 -20.99 -3.51 2.53
C CYS A 161 -21.84 -4.07 1.35
N SER A 162 -21.46 -5.19 0.71
CA SER A 162 -22.21 -5.78 -0.41
C SER A 162 -23.42 -6.61 0.05
N VAL A 163 -23.28 -7.37 1.14
CA VAL A 163 -24.35 -8.20 1.71
C VAL A 163 -25.52 -7.34 2.24
N ALA A 164 -25.24 -6.13 2.72
CA ALA A 164 -26.27 -5.18 3.15
C ALA A 164 -27.14 -4.60 2.01
N GLY A 165 -26.80 -4.90 0.74
CA GLY A 165 -27.43 -4.37 -0.46
C GLY A 165 -28.09 -5.42 -1.35
N GLY A 166 -28.54 -6.56 -0.80
CA GLY A 166 -29.17 -7.69 -1.52
C GLY A 166 -30.52 -7.41 -2.21
N GLY A 167 -30.66 -6.25 -2.87
CA GLY A 167 -31.70 -5.96 -3.86
C GLY A 167 -31.05 -5.44 -5.15
N ALA A 168 -31.14 -6.24 -6.20
CA ALA A 168 -30.71 -6.04 -7.58
C ALA A 168 -30.39 -4.58 -7.99
N GLY A 169 -29.14 -4.16 -7.81
CA GLY A 169 -28.71 -2.84 -8.25
C GLY A 169 -27.20 -2.69 -8.29
N GLY A 170 -26.72 -1.99 -9.30
CA GLY A 170 -25.32 -1.95 -9.74
C GLY A 170 -24.31 -1.40 -8.71
N PRO A 171 -23.04 -1.21 -9.10
CA PRO A 171 -21.94 -0.88 -8.18
C PRO A 171 -22.14 0.40 -7.35
N GLU A 172 -22.95 1.36 -7.81
CA GLU A 172 -23.36 2.54 -7.03
C GLU A 172 -24.26 2.22 -5.82
N GLN A 173 -25.01 1.12 -5.88
CA GLN A 173 -25.96 0.69 -4.85
C GLN A 173 -25.24 0.18 -3.59
N GLY A 174 -24.09 -0.48 -3.76
CA GLY A 174 -23.24 -0.93 -2.64
C GLY A 174 -22.65 0.22 -1.81
N TYR A 175 -22.41 1.39 -2.42
CA TYR A 175 -21.98 2.60 -1.69
C TYR A 175 -23.11 3.18 -0.82
N ARG A 176 -24.39 3.03 -1.23
CA ARG A 176 -25.54 3.45 -0.41
C ARG A 176 -25.76 2.54 0.78
N GLY A 177 -25.52 1.24 0.67
CA GLY A 177 -25.69 0.25 1.74
C GLY A 177 -24.87 0.57 3.00
N CYS A 178 -23.59 0.92 2.85
CA CYS A 178 -22.73 1.24 3.99
C CYS A 178 -23.11 2.57 4.68
N ARG A 179 -23.56 3.59 3.93
CA ARG A 179 -24.13 4.82 4.52
C ARG A 179 -25.49 4.58 5.18
N ALA A 180 -26.33 3.70 4.61
CA ALA A 180 -27.64 3.35 5.16
C ALA A 180 -27.52 2.58 6.48
N HIS A 181 -26.61 1.60 6.56
CA HIS A 181 -26.31 0.89 7.81
C HIS A 181 -25.90 1.86 8.93
N ARG A 182 -25.06 2.86 8.60
CA ARG A 182 -24.66 3.91 9.55
C ARG A 182 -25.80 4.81 9.99
N ARG A 183 -26.67 5.22 9.08
CA ARG A 183 -27.88 5.99 9.41
C ARG A 183 -28.84 5.18 10.27
N ARG A 184 -28.94 3.87 10.05
CA ARG A 184 -29.77 2.95 10.86
C ARG A 184 -29.20 2.77 12.27
N ALA A 185 -27.89 2.54 12.40
CA ALA A 185 -27.20 2.46 13.69
C ALA A 185 -27.30 3.78 14.49
N ARG A 186 -27.14 4.93 13.83
CA ARG A 186 -27.34 6.25 14.47
C ARG A 186 -28.78 6.49 14.91
N ARG A 187 -29.78 5.98 14.18
CA ARG A 187 -31.19 6.06 14.58
C ARG A 187 -31.53 5.16 15.77
N LEU A 188 -30.88 4.00 15.89
CA LEU A 188 -31.09 3.07 17.00
C LEU A 188 -30.49 3.58 18.32
N HIS A 189 -29.45 4.40 18.25
CA HIS A 189 -28.80 5.02 19.42
C HIS A 189 -29.16 6.50 19.62
N ALA A 190 -30.11 7.04 18.86
CA ALA A 190 -30.65 8.37 19.15
C ALA A 190 -31.47 8.30 20.45
N PRO A 191 -31.28 9.22 21.41
CA PRO A 191 -32.12 9.26 22.60
C PRO A 191 -33.58 9.40 22.15
N ARG A 192 -34.44 8.50 22.64
CA ARG A 192 -35.89 8.61 22.43
C ARG A 192 -36.35 9.83 23.23
N ALA A 193 -36.69 10.90 22.51
CA ALA A 193 -37.41 12.04 23.08
C ALA A 193 -38.87 11.64 23.37
#